data_AF-K6ZEI9-F1
#
_entry.id   AF-K6ZEI9-F1
#
_cell.length_a   1.000
_cell.length_b   1.000
_cell.length_c   1.000
_cell.angle_alpha   90.00
_cell.angle_beta   90.00
_cell.angle_gamma   90.00
#
_symmetry.space_group_name_H-M   'P 1'
#
loop_
_entity.id
_entity.type
_entity.pdbx_description
1 polymer ?
#
loop_
_entity_poly.entity_id
_entity_poly.type
_entity_poly.pdbx_seq_one_letter_code
_entity_poly.pdbx_strand_id
1 'polypeptide(L)' 'MSNQAMKKLTPLIEYNDRQYLLVTPQLTSMPKRLLKQPLGTIELQRHHIIDALDFAFTGI' A
#
# COMPACT_ATOMS: atom_id res chain seq x y z
N MET A 1 21.88 7.32 -1.16
CA MET A 1 20.77 7.65 -0.24
C MET A 1 19.36 7.66 -0.90
N SER A 2 19.18 7.32 -2.20
CA SER A 2 17.91 7.61 -2.90
C SER A 2 16.85 6.48 -2.97
N ASN A 3 17.15 5.23 -2.57
CA ASN A 3 16.22 4.11 -2.79
C ASN A 3 15.49 3.58 -1.53
N GLN A 4 15.84 4.04 -0.33
CA GLN A 4 15.25 3.53 0.91
C GLN A 4 13.88 4.16 1.20
N ALA A 5 13.71 5.47 0.93
CA ALA A 5 12.43 6.15 1.06
C ALA A 5 11.37 5.54 0.12
N MET A 6 11.75 5.24 -1.13
CA MET A 6 10.83 4.59 -2.07
C MET A 6 10.42 3.19 -1.59
N LYS A 7 11.32 2.41 -1.00
CA LYS A 7 10.97 1.10 -0.42
C LYS A 7 9.97 1.19 0.73
N LYS A 8 10.06 2.24 1.56
CA LYS A 8 9.08 2.50 2.64
C LYS A 8 7.74 2.96 2.09
N LEU A 9 7.74 3.83 1.08
CA LEU A 9 6.52 4.34 0.44
C LEU A 9 5.83 3.30 -0.43
N THR A 10 6.59 2.36 -1.02
CA THR A 10 6.06 1.34 -1.92
C THR A 10 6.38 -0.06 -1.43
N PRO A 11 5.80 -0.51 -0.30
CA PRO A 11 6.10 -1.82 0.24
C PRO A 11 5.58 -2.93 -0.68
N LEU A 12 6.24 -4.09 -0.59
CA LEU A 12 5.75 -5.33 -1.22
C LEU A 12 4.65 -5.93 -0.36
N ILE A 13 3.53 -6.31 -1.01
CA ILE A 13 2.45 -7.08 -0.41
C ILE A 13 2.25 -8.38 -1.19
N GLU A 14 1.62 -9.38 -0.57
CA GLU A 14 1.40 -10.68 -1.17
C GLU A 14 -0.09 -10.99 -1.22
N TYR A 15 -0.56 -11.48 -2.36
CA TYR A 15 -1.94 -11.90 -2.51
C TYR A 15 -2.01 -13.00 -3.55
N ASN A 16 -2.59 -14.15 -3.19
CA ASN A 16 -2.68 -15.35 -4.04
C ASN A 16 -1.33 -15.75 -4.66
N ASP A 17 -0.31 -15.94 -3.81
CA ASP A 17 1.06 -16.35 -4.19
C ASP A 17 1.74 -15.40 -5.20
N ARG A 18 1.28 -14.14 -5.25
CA ARG A 18 1.83 -13.09 -6.11
C ARG A 18 2.22 -11.87 -5.31
N GLN A 19 3.36 -11.31 -5.67
CA GLN A 19 3.86 -10.07 -5.08
C GLN A 19 3.35 -8.85 -5.86
N TYR A 20 2.92 -7.84 -5.11
CA TYR A 20 2.45 -6.56 -5.62
C TYR A 20 3.17 -5.43 -4.90
N LEU A 21 3.29 -4.28 -5.58
CA LEU A 21 3.75 -3.04 -4.95
C LEU A 21 2.54 -2.21 -4.53
N LEU A 22 2.47 -1.84 -3.25
CA LEU A 22 1.48 -0.88 -2.77
C LEU A 22 1.99 0.54 -3.01
N VAL A 23 1.48 1.22 -4.03
CA VAL A 23 2.01 2.54 -4.44
C VAL A 23 1.42 3.67 -3.59
N THR A 24 1.82 3.76 -2.32
CA THR A 24 1.31 4.77 -1.36
C THR A 24 1.41 6.22 -1.83
N PRO A 25 2.46 6.66 -2.58
CA PRO A 25 2.53 8.02 -3.13
C PRO A 25 1.40 8.37 -4.11
N GLN A 26 0.72 7.36 -4.67
CA GLN A 26 -0.41 7.53 -5.60
C GLN A 26 -1.76 7.29 -4.92
N LEU A 27 -1.80 7.27 -3.58
CA LEU A 27 -3.04 7.16 -2.83
C LEU A 27 -3.98 8.32 -3.19
N THR A 28 -5.23 7.98 -3.52
CA THR A 28 -6.25 8.96 -3.90
C THR A 28 -7.64 8.46 -3.53
N SER A 29 -8.60 9.37 -3.44
CA SER A 29 -10.00 9.03 -3.22
C SER A 29 -10.65 8.44 -4.48
N MET A 30 -11.57 7.48 -4.30
CA MET A 30 -12.35 6.90 -5.40
C MET A 30 -13.85 6.89 -5.07
N PRO A 31 -14.74 7.32 -5.98
CA PRO A 31 -16.18 7.19 -5.81
C PRO A 31 -16.60 5.73 -5.63
N LYS A 32 -17.44 5.44 -4.62
CA LYS A 32 -17.91 4.09 -4.31
C LYS A 32 -18.55 3.36 -5.50
N ARG A 33 -19.26 4.09 -6.37
CA ARG A 33 -19.93 3.53 -7.57
C ARG A 33 -18.95 2.92 -8.59
N LEU A 34 -17.67 3.30 -8.54
CA LEU A 34 -16.63 2.79 -9.44
C LEU A 34 -15.92 1.54 -8.88
N LEU A 35 -16.10 1.23 -7.59
CA LEU A 35 -15.52 0.04 -6.99
C LEU A 35 -16.19 -1.22 -7.56
N LYS A 36 -15.36 -2.19 -7.95
CA LYS A 36 -15.81 -3.53 -8.39
C LYS A 36 -16.04 -4.43 -7.18
N GLN A 37 -16.44 -5.68 -7.44
CA GLN A 37 -16.58 -6.70 -6.40
C GLN A 37 -15.25 -6.91 -5.64
N PRO A 38 -15.29 -7.06 -4.30
CA PRO A 38 -14.10 -7.37 -3.52
C PRO A 38 -13.56 -8.76 -3.90
N LEU A 39 -12.25 -8.88 -4.03
CA LEU A 39 -11.60 -10.14 -4.44
C LEU A 39 -11.04 -10.94 -3.25
N GLY A 40 -10.79 -10.28 -2.11
CA GLY A 40 -10.20 -10.91 -0.93
C GLY A 40 -9.74 -9.88 0.09
N THR A 41 -8.85 -10.30 0.99
CA THR A 41 -8.29 -9.46 2.05
C THR A 41 -6.76 -9.57 2.10
N ILE A 42 -6.12 -8.46 2.49
CA ILE A 42 -4.68 -8.36 2.79
C ILE A 42 -4.44 -7.93 4.25
N GLU A 43 -5.42 -8.13 5.13
CA GLU A 43 -5.40 -7.67 6.54
C GLU A 43 -4.18 -8.18 7.32
N LEU A 44 -3.66 -9.38 7.02
CA LEU A 44 -2.46 -9.92 7.67
C LEU A 44 -1.22 -9.02 7.47
N GLN A 45 -1.24 -8.19 6.42
CA GLN A 45 -0.16 -7.27 6.06
C GLN A 45 -0.49 -5.82 6.43
N ARG A 46 -1.50 -5.61 7.31
CA ARG A 46 -1.91 -4.29 7.80
C ARG A 46 -0.75 -3.44 8.28
N HIS A 47 0.22 -4.05 8.98
CA HIS A 47 1.40 -3.35 9.48
C HIS A 47 2.16 -2.65 8.35
N HIS A 48 2.43 -3.32 7.23
CA HIS A 48 3.07 -2.69 6.06
C HIS A 48 2.28 -1.51 5.50
N ILE A 49 0.94 -1.59 5.51
CA ILE A 49 0.06 -0.51 5.01
C ILE A 49 0.14 0.70 5.93
N ILE A 50 0.05 0.50 7.25
CA ILE A 50 0.12 1.57 8.24
C ILE A 50 1.50 2.23 8.24
N ASP A 51 2.58 1.44 8.20
CA ASP A 51 3.95 1.97 8.19
C ASP A 51 4.21 2.83 6.95
N ALA A 52 3.72 2.40 5.78
CA ALA A 52 3.87 3.18 4.56
C ALA A 52 3.04 4.47 4.57
N LEU A 53 1.84 4.44 5.17
CA LEU A 53 1.01 5.63 5.38
C LEU A 53 1.65 6.60 6.37
N ASP A 54 2.15 6.09 7.50
CA ASP A 54 2.85 6.91 8.48
C ASP A 54 4.04 7.60 7.80
N PHE A 55 4.92 6.83 7.16
CA PHE A 55 6.06 7.39 6.44
C PHE A 55 5.65 8.41 5.36
N ALA A 56 4.51 8.23 4.68
CA ALA A 56 4.03 9.17 3.68
C ALA A 56 3.61 10.54 4.27
N PHE A 57 3.13 10.58 5.50
CA PHE A 57 2.66 11.82 6.14
C PHE A 57 3.66 12.41 7.12
N THR A 58 4.32 11.58 7.92
CA THR A 58 5.18 11.98 9.04
C THR A 58 6.67 11.84 8.68
N GLY A 59 7.00 11.05 7.65
CA GLY A 59 8.38 10.85 7.18
C GLY A 59 9.25 9.95 8.05
N ILE A 60 8.66 9.26 9.04
CA ILE A 60 9.36 8.42 10.03
C ILE A 60 9.33 6.94 9.64
#